data_AF-A0A8B7YUT6-F1
#
_entry.id   AF-A0A8B7YUT6-F1
#
_cell.length_a   1.000
_cell.length_b   1.000
_cell.length_c   1.000
_cell.angle_alpha   90.00
_cell.angle_beta   90.00
_cell.angle_gamma   90.00
#
_symmetry.space_group_name_H-M   'P 1'
#
loop_
_entity.id
_entity.type
_entity.pdbx_description
1 polymer ?
#
loop_
_entity_poly.entity_id
_entity_poly.type
_entity_poly.pdbx_seq_one_letter_code
_entity_poly.pdbx_strand_id
1 'polypeptide(L)'
;MGEGGNENKFGKKQFQEHGPKTSAKKWTDRDNNPCVAEADASYKCLHETNFDRKSCQTYFVNYQNCQRFWMNISKERRRLGIKPSLPPPEERDRILQEMG
;
A
#
# COMPACT_ATOMS: atom_id res chain seq x y z
N MET A 1 49.82 35.25 11.96
CA MET A 1 49.95 34.01 11.17
C MET A 1 48.97 33.01 11.75
N GLY A 2 48.08 32.46 10.91
CA GLY A 2 46.98 31.59 11.34
C GLY A 2 45.88 31.57 10.29
N GLU A 3 46.10 30.73 9.28
CA GLU A 3 45.28 30.38 8.11
C GLU A 3 43.88 29.87 8.55
N GLY A 4 42.78 30.00 7.81
CA GLY A 4 42.50 29.47 6.48
C GLY A 4 41.18 28.66 6.58
N GLY A 5 40.26 28.81 5.62
CA GLY A 5 38.87 28.32 5.71
C GLY A 5 38.65 26.82 5.46
N ASN A 6 37.39 26.37 5.49
CA ASN A 6 36.73 25.59 4.42
C ASN A 6 35.28 25.23 4.80
N GLU A 7 34.43 25.25 3.79
CA GLU A 7 33.01 24.92 3.81
C GLU A 7 32.73 23.41 3.93
N ASN A 8 31.45 23.14 4.21
CA ASN A 8 30.65 22.02 3.70
C ASN A 8 30.33 20.81 4.60
N LYS A 9 29.05 20.45 4.43
CA LYS A 9 28.40 19.13 4.54
C LYS A 9 27.86 18.73 5.91
N PHE A 10 26.55 18.95 6.09
CA PHE A 10 25.68 17.80 6.33
C PHE A 10 24.25 18.09 5.90
N GLY A 11 23.75 17.28 4.97
CA GLY A 11 22.42 17.39 4.40
C GLY A 11 21.33 17.30 5.46
N LYS A 12 20.40 18.26 5.42
CA LYS A 12 19.15 18.22 6.16
C LYS A 12 18.27 17.12 5.56
N LYS A 13 18.48 15.87 5.99
CA LYS A 13 17.55 14.77 5.71
C LYS A 13 16.23 15.10 6.40
N GLN A 14 15.18 15.18 5.59
CA GLN A 14 13.82 15.43 6.03
C GLN A 14 13.42 14.44 7.11
N PHE A 15 12.91 15.00 8.20
CA PHE A 15 12.39 14.32 9.38
C PHE A 15 11.18 13.48 8.94
N GLN A 16 11.30 12.16 8.99
CA GLN A 16 10.14 11.28 8.83
C GLN A 16 9.58 10.99 10.22
N GLU A 17 8.43 11.59 10.52
CA GLU A 17 7.68 11.45 11.76
C GLU A 17 7.17 10.00 11.93
N HIS A 18 8.03 9.13 12.46
CA HIS A 18 7.65 7.77 12.85
C HIS A 18 6.99 7.79 14.23
N GLY A 19 5.74 8.30 14.29
CA GLY A 19 4.83 7.98 15.39
C GLY A 19 4.57 6.47 15.48
N PRO A 20 4.03 5.97 16.61
CA PRO A 20 3.80 4.54 16.80
C PRO A 20 2.91 4.01 15.66
N LYS A 21 3.45 3.08 14.85
CA LYS A 21 2.71 2.46 13.75
C LYS A 21 1.63 1.55 14.33
N THR A 22 0.47 2.11 14.61
CA THR A 22 -0.71 1.30 14.94
C THR A 22 -1.06 0.44 13.73
N SER A 23 -1.32 -0.85 13.94
CA SER A 23 -1.59 -1.83 12.87
C SER A 23 -2.75 -1.45 11.96
N ALA A 24 -3.65 -0.56 12.41
CA ALA A 24 -4.77 -0.03 11.63
C ALA A 24 -4.32 0.79 10.41
N LYS A 25 -3.22 1.54 10.52
CA LYS A 25 -2.77 2.46 9.45
C LYS A 25 -2.36 1.72 8.18
N LYS A 26 -1.91 0.46 8.32
CA LYS A 26 -1.47 -0.39 7.20
C LYS A 26 -2.63 -0.87 6.32
N TRP A 27 -3.84 -0.94 6.88
CA TRP A 27 -5.02 -1.44 6.16
C TRP A 27 -5.70 -0.38 5.31
N THR A 28 -5.62 0.89 5.73
CA THR A 28 -6.25 2.05 5.07
C THR A 28 -5.32 2.82 4.14
N ASP A 29 -4.03 2.49 4.14
CA ASP A 29 -3.01 3.16 3.35
C ASP A 29 -3.16 2.80 1.87
N ARG A 30 -3.72 3.73 1.08
CA ARG A 30 -3.90 3.55 -0.37
C ARG A 30 -2.59 3.51 -1.15
N ASP A 31 -1.50 4.00 -0.59
CA ASP A 31 -0.20 3.98 -1.26
C ASP A 31 0.44 2.59 -1.17
N ASN A 32 0.30 1.93 -0.02
CA ASN A 32 0.92 0.61 0.22
C ASN A 32 -0.03 -0.58 0.09
N ASN A 33 -1.34 -0.39 0.27
CA ASN A 33 -2.36 -1.42 0.13
C ASN A 33 -3.22 -1.13 -1.12
N PRO A 34 -3.12 -1.94 -2.18
CA PRO A 34 -3.96 -1.76 -3.36
C PRO A 34 -5.38 -2.34 -3.19
N CYS A 35 -5.67 -3.01 -2.05
CA CYS A 35 -6.93 -3.68 -1.75
C CYS A 35 -7.69 -3.02 -0.59
N VAL A 36 -7.60 -1.68 -0.48
CA VAL A 36 -8.24 -0.92 0.62
C VAL A 36 -9.77 -1.03 0.54
N ALA A 37 -10.35 -1.03 -0.65
CA ALA A 37 -11.80 -1.12 -0.84
C ALA A 37 -12.35 -2.47 -0.36
N GLU A 38 -11.69 -3.58 -0.72
CA GLU A 38 -12.11 -4.93 -0.33
C GLU A 38 -11.85 -5.18 1.16
N ALA A 39 -10.78 -4.62 1.70
CA ALA A 39 -10.51 -4.65 3.14
C ALA A 39 -11.62 -3.92 3.90
N ASP A 40 -11.93 -2.68 3.51
CA ASP A 40 -13.00 -1.87 4.12
C ASP A 40 -14.36 -2.57 4.04
N ALA A 41 -14.71 -3.15 2.88
CA ALA A 41 -15.93 -3.92 2.73
C ALA A 41 -15.98 -5.16 3.65
N SER A 42 -14.86 -5.87 3.80
CA SER A 42 -14.76 -7.01 4.72
C SER A 42 -14.94 -6.58 6.18
N TYR A 43 -14.34 -5.45 6.57
CA TYR A 43 -14.47 -4.89 7.91
C TYR A 43 -15.90 -4.40 8.19
N LYS A 44 -16.54 -3.74 7.22
CA LYS A 44 -17.94 -3.32 7.32
C LYS A 44 -18.88 -4.50 7.52
N CYS A 45 -18.72 -5.56 6.72
CA CYS A 45 -19.52 -6.78 6.89
C CYS A 45 -19.35 -7.34 8.31
N LEU A 46 -18.11 -7.46 8.81
CA LEU A 46 -17.87 -7.94 10.17
C LEU A 46 -18.53 -7.06 11.22
N HIS A 47 -18.54 -5.75 11.04
CA HIS A 47 -19.17 -4.83 11.97
C HIS A 47 -20.70 -4.99 11.99
N GLU A 48 -21.32 -5.21 10.83
CA GLU A 48 -22.77 -5.38 10.71
C GLU A 48 -23.24 -6.77 11.18
N THR A 49 -22.42 -7.81 11.04
CA THR A 49 -22.78 -9.19 11.37
C THR A 49 -22.34 -9.64 12.77
N ASN A 50 -21.99 -8.71 13.67
CA ASN A 50 -21.42 -9.03 14.98
C ASN A 50 -20.19 -9.96 14.88
N PHE A 51 -19.33 -9.71 13.90
CA PHE A 51 -18.10 -10.46 13.59
C PHE A 51 -18.32 -11.91 13.13
N ASP A 52 -19.49 -12.24 12.57
CA ASP A 52 -19.68 -13.53 11.92
C ASP A 52 -18.92 -13.61 10.59
N ARG A 53 -17.78 -14.30 10.65
CA ARG A 53 -16.89 -14.52 9.51
C ARG A 53 -17.56 -15.32 8.39
N LYS A 54 -18.49 -16.24 8.71
CA LYS A 54 -19.13 -17.08 7.69
C LYS A 54 -20.00 -16.25 6.76
N SER A 55 -20.77 -15.32 7.33
CA SER A 55 -21.58 -14.37 6.57
C SER A 55 -20.75 -13.46 5.67
N CYS A 56 -19.49 -13.19 6.03
CA CYS A 56 -18.59 -12.30 5.29
C CYS A 56 -17.63 -13.01 4.32
N GLN A 57 -17.79 -14.32 4.10
CA GLN A 57 -16.84 -15.14 3.32
C GLN A 57 -16.56 -14.55 1.93
N THR A 58 -17.59 -14.04 1.24
CA THR A 58 -17.46 -13.43 -0.09
C THR A 58 -16.53 -12.21 -0.07
N TYR A 59 -16.62 -11.36 0.96
CA TYR A 59 -15.74 -10.18 1.08
C TYR A 59 -14.29 -10.59 1.29
N PHE A 60 -14.03 -11.63 2.08
CA PHE A 60 -12.68 -12.17 2.24
C PHE A 60 -12.12 -12.78 0.96
N VAL A 61 -12.95 -13.50 0.19
CA VAL A 61 -12.55 -14.04 -1.12
C VAL A 61 -12.21 -12.89 -2.08
N ASN A 62 -13.00 -11.82 -2.11
CA ASN A 62 -12.71 -10.63 -2.92
C ASN A 62 -11.38 -9.98 -2.51
N TYR A 63 -11.14 -9.81 -1.21
CA TYR A 63 -9.88 -9.30 -0.70
C TYR A 63 -8.68 -10.18 -1.12
N GLN A 64 -8.80 -11.51 -0.99
CA GLN A 64 -7.76 -12.45 -1.43
C GLN A 64 -7.51 -12.38 -2.94
N ASN A 65 -8.57 -12.25 -3.74
CA ASN A 65 -8.45 -12.12 -5.19
C ASN A 65 -7.73 -10.83 -5.57
N CYS A 66 -8.07 -9.72 -4.94
CA CYS A 66 -7.35 -8.45 -5.11
C CYS A 66 -5.86 -8.61 -4.77
N GLN A 67 -5.52 -9.24 -3.64
CA GLN A 67 -4.12 -9.45 -3.27
C GLN A 67 -3.35 -10.29 -4.30
N ARG A 68 -3.97 -11.37 -4.80
CA ARG A 68 -3.37 -12.24 -5.82
C ARG A 68 -3.14 -11.49 -7.12
N PHE A 69 -4.11 -10.67 -7.52
CA PHE A 69 -4.00 -9.83 -8.71
C PHE A 69 -2.79 -8.89 -8.64
N TRP A 70 -2.70 -8.08 -7.59
CA TRP A 70 -1.60 -7.13 -7.44
C TRP A 70 -0.24 -7.81 -7.18
N MET A 71 -0.23 -8.99 -6.57
CA MET A 71 0.97 -9.82 -6.46
C MET A 71 1.47 -10.22 -7.85
N ASN A 72 0.59 -10.64 -8.75
CA ASN A 72 0.97 -11.03 -10.11
C ASN A 72 1.50 -9.84 -10.92
N ILE A 73 0.83 -8.69 -10.87
CA ILE A 73 1.32 -7.45 -11.47
C ILE A 73 2.69 -7.08 -10.91
N SER A 74 2.87 -7.17 -9.59
CA SER A 74 4.14 -6.84 -8.95
C SER A 74 5.27 -7.79 -9.35
N LYS A 75 4.97 -9.09 -9.52
CA LYS A 75 5.93 -10.08 -10.02
C LYS A 75 6.34 -9.76 -11.46
N GLU A 76 5.38 -9.41 -12.31
CA GLU A 76 5.67 -9.06 -13.70
C GLU A 76 6.49 -7.78 -13.82
N ARG A 77 6.11 -6.72 -13.10
CA ARG A 77 6.92 -5.48 -13.05
C ARG A 77 8.34 -5.74 -12.56
N ARG A 78 8.50 -6.61 -11.57
CA ARG A 78 9.84 -7.02 -11.09
C ARG A 78 10.62 -7.78 -12.16
N ARG A 79 9.98 -8.67 -12.92
CA ARG A 79 10.59 -9.40 -14.05
C ARG A 79 11.06 -8.45 -15.15
N LEU A 80 10.30 -7.40 -15.41
CA LEU A 80 10.62 -6.33 -16.37
C LEU A 80 11.62 -5.28 -15.83
N GLY A 81 12.04 -5.39 -14.56
CA GLY A 81 12.95 -4.42 -13.94
C GLY A 81 12.32 -3.07 -13.59
N ILE A 82 10.99 -2.95 -13.64
CA ILE A 82 10.25 -1.71 -13.38
C ILE A 82 10.16 -1.47 -11.86
N LYS A 83 10.53 -0.25 -11.43
CA LYS A 83 10.41 0.20 -10.04
C LYS A 83 9.58 1.48 -9.96
N PRO A 84 8.65 1.62 -8.98
CA PRO A 84 8.33 0.64 -7.93
C PRO A 84 7.61 -0.61 -8.45
N SER A 85 7.80 -1.74 -7.76
CA SER A 85 7.19 -3.02 -8.16
C SER A 85 5.67 -3.01 -7.96
N LEU A 86 5.17 -2.25 -6.99
CA LEU A 86 3.75 -1.96 -6.87
C LEU A 86 3.46 -0.68 -7.66
N PRO A 87 2.50 -0.67 -8.60
CA PRO A 87 2.15 0.54 -9.34
C PRO A 87 1.61 1.63 -8.39
N PRO A 88 1.82 2.93 -8.69
CA PRO A 88 1.24 4.04 -7.94
C PRO A 88 -0.29 4.08 -8.11
N PRO A 89 -1.03 4.75 -7.19
CA PRO A 89 -2.49 4.77 -7.21
C PRO A 89 -3.11 5.14 -8.57
N GLU A 90 -2.59 6.17 -9.24
CA GLU A 90 -3.10 6.59 -10.57
C GLU A 90 -2.97 5.51 -11.65
N GLU A 91 -1.90 4.71 -11.61
CA GLU A 91 -1.70 3.60 -12.55
C GLU A 91 -2.61 2.42 -12.19
N ARG A 92 -2.94 2.25 -10.91
CA ARG A 92 -3.85 1.19 -10.47
C ARG A 92 -5.26 1.38 -11.02
N ASP A 93 -5.77 2.60 -10.98
CA ASP A 93 -7.10 2.92 -11.48
C ASP A 93 -7.20 2.61 -12.98
N ARG A 94 -6.15 2.91 -13.75
CA ARG A 94 -6.08 2.56 -15.18
C ARG A 94 -6.08 1.05 -15.41
N ILE A 95 -5.24 0.31 -14.69
CA ILE A 95 -5.16 -1.16 -14.79
C ILE A 95 -6.51 -1.80 -14.45
N LEU A 96 -7.21 -1.30 -13.43
CA LEU A 96 -8.54 -1.79 -13.05
C LEU A 96 -9.59 -1.47 -14.12
N GLN A 97 -9.53 -0.29 -14.73
CA GLN A 97 -10.45 0.11 -15.80
C GLN A 97 -10.23 -0.70 -17.09
N GLU A 98 -9.00 -1.09 -17.41
CA GLU A 98 -8.68 -1.94 -18.58
C GLU A 98 -9.14 -3.40 -18.41
N MET A 99 -9.45 -3.82 -17.18
CA MET A 99 -9.85 -5.19 -16.86
C MET A 99 -11.35 -5.35 -16.56
N GLY A 100 -12.13 -4.26 -16.60
CA GLY A 100 -13.59 -4.26 -16.45
C GLY A 100 -14.32 -4.47 -17.76
#